data_AF-A0AAV1RDP9-F1
#
_entry.id   AF-A0AAV1RDP9-F1
#
_cell.length_a   1.000
_cell.length_b   1.000
_cell.length_c   1.000
_cell.angle_alpha   90.00
_cell.angle_beta   90.00
_cell.angle_gamma   90.00
#
_symmetry.space_group_name_H-M   'P 1'
#
loop_
_entity.id
_entity.type
_entity.pdbx_description
1 polymer ?
#
loop_
_entity_poly.entity_id
_entity_poly.type
_entity_poly.pdbx_seq_one_letter_code
_entity_poly.pdbx_strand_id
1 'polypeptide(L)'
;MSGRGKGGKGLGKGGAKRHRKVLRDNIQGITKPAIRRLARRGGVKRISGLIYEETRGVLKIFLENVIRDAVTYTEHARRKTVTAMDVVYALKRQGRTLTGSWIAVSLASKVYSTRRGTILYKPTKTTAHIEAQTQSERAAKIDSDRKRKKDSISQEDRNRAQPSKPKHKETQRESEKHKKRPKMASSGTQVRASHILIKHEGSRRKASWKDPEGRVIKNTSRDTAVSQLKAIREDIVSGKAKFEDVASRISDCSSAKRGGDLGPFGPGQMQKPFEETTFSLKVGEISDIVDTDSGAHIILRTG
;
A
#
# COMPACT_ATOMS: atom_id res chain seq x y z
N MET A 1 -26.60 4.77 44.14
CA MET A 1 -25.28 4.56 43.50
C MET A 1 -25.48 4.28 42.00
N SER A 2 -25.27 5.26 41.13
CA SER A 2 -25.42 5.09 39.68
C SER A 2 -24.07 4.79 39.02
N GLY A 3 -23.92 3.54 38.57
CA GLY A 3 -22.72 3.04 37.89
C GLY A 3 -22.48 3.76 36.56
N ARG A 4 -21.45 4.61 36.52
CA ARG A 4 -21.04 5.31 35.30
C ARG A 4 -20.24 4.33 34.43
N GLY A 5 -20.88 3.81 33.38
CA GLY A 5 -20.31 2.83 32.46
C GLY A 5 -18.96 3.26 31.87
N LYS A 6 -17.97 2.36 31.93
CA LYS A 6 -16.66 2.50 31.26
C LYS A 6 -16.85 2.40 29.76
N GLY A 7 -17.14 3.52 29.08
CA GLY A 7 -17.14 3.52 27.61
C GLY A 7 -18.00 4.59 26.97
N GLY A 8 -17.91 5.84 27.43
CA GLY A 8 -18.57 6.98 26.78
C GLY A 8 -17.63 8.16 26.71
N LYS A 9 -17.63 8.87 25.58
CA LYS A 9 -16.87 10.11 25.31
C LYS A 9 -17.04 11.09 26.48
N GLY A 10 -16.10 11.07 27.42
CA GLY A 10 -15.97 12.08 28.46
C GLY A 10 -15.00 13.16 27.99
N LEU A 11 -15.44 14.41 28.06
CA LEU A 11 -14.58 15.58 27.88
C LEU A 11 -13.54 15.60 29.01
N GLY A 12 -12.27 15.64 28.61
CA GLY A 12 -11.13 16.16 29.37
C GLY A 12 -10.90 15.69 30.80
N LYS A 13 -9.98 14.74 31.00
CA LYS A 13 -8.97 14.95 32.05
C LYS A 13 -7.79 15.65 31.38
N GLY A 14 -7.54 16.88 31.81
CA GLY A 14 -6.48 17.74 31.30
C GLY A 14 -5.10 17.09 31.37
N GLY A 15 -4.21 17.55 30.48
CA GLY A 15 -2.79 17.28 30.60
C GLY A 15 -2.32 15.88 30.18
N ALA A 16 -2.77 15.37 29.04
CA ALA A 16 -2.00 14.30 28.39
C ALA A 16 -0.72 14.92 27.80
N LYS A 17 0.28 15.17 28.66
CA LYS A 17 1.66 15.40 28.22
C LYS A 17 1.95 14.34 27.16
N ARG A 18 2.29 14.77 25.93
CA ARG A 18 2.84 13.89 24.90
C ARG A 18 4.21 13.42 25.40
N HIS A 19 4.22 12.52 26.38
CA HIS A 19 5.39 11.72 26.66
C HIS A 19 5.64 10.93 25.38
N ARG A 20 6.77 11.19 24.70
CA ARG A 20 7.34 10.22 23.78
C ARG A 20 7.38 8.92 24.58
N LYS A 21 6.54 7.94 24.22
CA LYS A 21 6.46 6.66 24.91
C LYS A 21 7.82 6.00 24.73
N VAL A 22 8.75 6.25 25.65
CA VAL A 22 9.99 5.51 25.75
C VAL A 22 9.57 4.16 26.30
N LEU A 23 9.28 3.23 25.42
CA LEU A 23 9.06 1.85 25.81
C LEU A 23 10.38 1.35 26.41
N ARG A 24 10.37 1.01 27.70
CA ARG A 24 11.52 0.39 28.36
C ARG A 24 11.75 -1.05 27.83
N ASP A 25 10.68 -1.73 27.43
CA ASP A 25 10.75 -3.00 26.70
C ASP A 25 10.41 -2.79 25.23
N ASN A 26 11.44 -2.63 24.39
CA ASN A 26 11.27 -2.39 22.95
C ASN A 26 10.45 -3.47 22.22
N ILE A 27 10.34 -4.67 22.79
CA ILE A 27 9.58 -5.78 22.19
C ILE A 27 8.07 -5.47 22.11
N GLN A 28 7.52 -4.72 23.07
CA GLN A 28 6.13 -4.27 23.03
C GLN A 28 5.90 -3.17 21.96
N GLY A 29 6.97 -2.63 21.38
CA GLY A 29 6.96 -1.73 20.23
C GLY A 29 6.50 -2.44 18.95
N ILE A 30 6.61 -3.77 18.90
CA ILE A 30 5.96 -4.59 17.87
C ILE A 30 4.46 -4.63 18.18
N THR A 31 3.72 -3.74 17.52
CA THR A 31 2.30 -3.53 17.79
C THR A 31 1.43 -4.70 17.31
N LYS A 32 0.29 -4.95 17.98
CA LYS A 32 -0.71 -5.96 17.56
C LYS A 32 -1.15 -5.83 16.08
N PRO A 33 -1.36 -4.61 15.52
CA PRO A 33 -1.61 -4.44 14.09
C PRO A 33 -0.47 -4.91 13.18
N ALA A 34 0.79 -4.75 13.58
CA ALA A 34 1.93 -5.23 12.79
C ALA A 34 1.95 -6.76 12.71
N ILE A 35 1.75 -7.43 13.85
CA ILE A 35 1.62 -8.90 13.92
C ILE A 35 0.43 -9.37 13.06
N ARG A 36 -0.70 -8.66 13.14
CA ARG A 36 -1.87 -8.97 12.31
C ARG A 36 -1.54 -8.86 10.82
N ARG A 37 -0.85 -7.81 10.37
CA ARG A 37 -0.45 -7.65 8.96
C ARG A 37 0.47 -8.78 8.49
N LEU A 38 1.41 -9.21 9.34
CA LEU A 38 2.29 -10.35 9.05
C LEU A 38 1.47 -11.65 8.90
N ALA A 39 0.61 -11.95 9.87
CA ALA A 39 -0.24 -13.13 9.83
C ALA A 39 -1.20 -13.14 8.63
N ARG A 40 -1.72 -11.96 8.22
CA ARG A 40 -2.53 -11.83 7.01
C ARG A 40 -1.73 -12.11 5.74
N ARG A 41 -0.46 -11.68 5.66
CA ARG A 41 0.43 -12.04 4.54
C ARG A 41 0.68 -13.55 4.48
N GLY A 42 0.72 -14.21 5.64
CA GLY A 42 0.77 -15.67 5.76
C GLY A 42 -0.57 -16.40 5.57
N GLY A 43 -1.64 -15.71 5.17
CA GLY A 43 -2.95 -16.34 4.90
C GLY A 43 -3.80 -16.68 6.13
N VAL A 44 -3.39 -16.28 7.33
CA VAL A 44 -4.15 -16.56 8.57
C VAL A 44 -5.45 -15.75 8.56
N LYS A 45 -6.62 -16.40 8.74
CA LYS A 45 -7.96 -15.75 8.70
C LYS A 45 -8.45 -15.28 10.08
N ARG A 46 -8.22 -16.04 11.15
CA ARG A 46 -8.55 -15.68 12.55
C ARG A 46 -7.30 -15.86 13.42
N ILE A 47 -7.13 -14.99 14.41
CA ILE A 47 -5.94 -14.97 15.28
C ILE A 47 -6.45 -14.90 16.72
N SER A 48 -5.99 -15.82 17.57
CA SER A 48 -6.29 -15.82 19.01
C SER A 48 -5.54 -14.67 19.73
N GLY A 49 -6.08 -14.21 20.86
CA GLY A 49 -5.49 -13.12 21.64
C GLY A 49 -4.12 -13.44 22.25
N LEU A 50 -3.85 -14.71 22.55
CA LEU A 50 -2.58 -15.15 23.15
C LEU A 50 -1.42 -15.14 22.16
N ILE A 51 -1.70 -15.29 20.86
CA ILE A 51 -0.70 -15.34 19.78
C ILE A 51 0.15 -14.07 19.71
N TYR A 52 -0.36 -12.92 20.18
CA TYR A 52 0.39 -11.67 20.11
C TYR A 52 1.63 -11.67 21.00
N GLU A 53 1.55 -12.21 22.21
CA GLU A 53 2.73 -12.27 23.10
C GLU A 53 3.66 -13.42 22.69
N GLU A 54 3.10 -14.55 22.26
CA GLU A 54 3.87 -15.68 21.75
C GLU A 54 4.69 -15.30 20.49
N THR A 55 4.09 -14.59 19.55
CA THR A 55 4.80 -14.10 18.34
C THR A 55 5.97 -13.18 18.71
N ARG A 56 5.81 -12.37 19.76
CA ARG A 56 6.89 -11.50 20.25
C ARG A 56 8.02 -12.29 20.89
N GLY A 57 7.70 -13.34 21.64
CA GLY A 57 8.68 -14.28 22.18
C GLY A 57 9.50 -14.93 21.08
N VAL A 58 8.84 -15.48 20.06
CA VAL A 58 9.50 -16.11 18.90
C VAL A 58 10.38 -15.10 18.16
N LEU A 59 9.90 -13.87 17.95
CA LEU A 59 10.67 -12.83 17.27
C LEU A 59 11.92 -12.42 18.08
N LYS A 60 11.80 -12.34 19.41
CA LYS A 60 12.93 -12.04 20.29
C LYS A 60 14.01 -13.11 20.18
N ILE A 61 13.64 -14.38 20.32
CA ILE A 61 14.57 -15.52 20.23
C ILE A 61 15.26 -15.54 18.85
N PHE A 62 14.49 -15.30 17.78
CA PHE A 62 15.05 -15.25 16.44
C PHE A 62 16.09 -14.14 16.29
N LEU A 63 15.78 -12.92 16.71
CA LEU A 63 16.70 -11.79 16.63
C LEU A 63 17.93 -11.98 17.51
N GLU A 64 17.78 -12.52 18.72
CA GLU A 64 18.90 -12.82 19.62
C GLU A 64 19.90 -13.77 18.98
N ASN A 65 19.42 -14.83 18.31
CA ASN A 65 20.29 -15.79 17.65
C ASN A 65 21.03 -15.16 16.46
N VAL A 66 20.33 -14.40 15.61
CA VAL A 66 20.96 -13.72 14.45
C VAL A 66 21.97 -12.66 14.89
N ILE A 67 21.64 -11.86 15.90
CA ILE A 67 22.51 -10.79 16.40
C ILE A 67 23.74 -11.38 17.08
N ARG A 68 23.60 -12.45 17.87
CA ARG A 68 24.74 -13.12 18.52
C ARG A 68 25.77 -13.59 17.49
N ASP A 69 25.30 -14.25 16.43
CA ASP A 69 26.16 -14.70 15.33
C ASP A 69 26.78 -13.52 14.57
N ALA A 70 25.99 -12.49 14.24
CA ALA A 70 26.48 -11.32 13.53
C ALA A 70 27.57 -10.56 14.31
N VAL A 71 27.38 -10.37 15.61
CA VAL A 71 28.38 -9.72 16.50
C VAL A 71 29.65 -10.56 16.57
N THR A 72 29.53 -11.89 16.62
CA THR A 72 30.70 -12.80 16.60
C THR A 72 31.55 -12.58 15.34
N TYR A 73 30.92 -12.44 14.16
CA TYR A 73 31.63 -12.13 12.92
C TYR A 73 32.27 -10.73 12.93
N THR A 74 31.58 -9.75 13.52
CA THR A 74 32.10 -8.38 13.68
C THR A 74 33.34 -8.34 14.57
N GLU A 75 33.32 -9.03 15.71
CA GLU A 75 34.42 -9.14 16.66
C GLU A 75 35.61 -9.90 16.07
N HIS A 76 35.36 -11.02 15.37
CA HIS A 76 36.40 -11.77 14.67
C HIS A 76 37.14 -10.92 13.63
N ALA A 77 36.41 -10.04 12.93
CA ALA A 77 36.99 -9.10 11.97
C ALA A 77 37.61 -7.84 12.60
N ARG A 78 37.67 -7.74 13.94
CA ARG A 78 38.18 -6.59 14.70
C ARG A 78 37.49 -5.26 14.36
N ARG A 79 36.22 -5.32 13.96
CA ARG A 79 35.39 -4.15 13.68
C ARG A 79 34.53 -3.83 14.89
N LYS A 80 34.20 -2.55 15.09
CA LYS A 80 33.23 -2.11 16.13
C LYS A 80 31.83 -1.87 15.56
N THR A 81 31.66 -2.10 14.25
CA THR A 81 30.43 -1.81 13.51
C THR A 81 29.95 -3.07 12.82
N VAL A 82 28.71 -3.49 13.13
CA VAL A 82 28.05 -4.61 12.48
C VAL A 82 27.71 -4.22 11.04
N THR A 83 28.22 -4.99 10.08
CA THR A 83 27.96 -4.76 8.66
C THR A 83 26.80 -5.61 8.17
N ALA A 84 26.18 -5.21 7.06
CA ALA A 84 25.15 -6.02 6.40
C ALA A 84 25.65 -7.43 6.04
N MET A 85 26.95 -7.58 5.73
CA MET A 85 27.57 -8.87 5.42
C MET A 85 27.61 -9.80 6.64
N ASP A 86 27.87 -9.27 7.83
CA ASP A 86 27.88 -10.09 9.06
C ASP A 86 26.50 -10.69 9.33
N VAL A 87 25.42 -9.93 9.06
CA VAL A 87 24.03 -10.42 9.16
C VAL A 87 23.71 -11.45 8.08
N VAL A 88 24.19 -11.24 6.84
CA VAL A 88 24.01 -12.21 5.74
C VAL A 88 24.71 -13.54 6.07
N TYR A 89 25.93 -13.49 6.63
CA TYR A 89 26.66 -14.70 7.03
C TYR A 89 26.01 -15.40 8.23
N ALA A 90 25.56 -14.67 9.23
CA ALA A 90 24.78 -15.21 10.34
C ALA A 90 23.53 -15.96 9.86
N LEU A 91 22.76 -15.35 8.96
CA LEU A 91 21.56 -15.96 8.40
C LEU A 91 21.86 -17.18 7.50
N LYS A 92 22.96 -17.12 6.73
CA LYS A 92 23.43 -18.25 5.92
C LYS A 92 23.81 -19.46 6.79
N ARG A 93 24.49 -19.23 7.92
CA ARG A 93 24.84 -20.29 8.89
C ARG A 93 23.60 -20.95 9.50
N GLN A 94 22.54 -20.19 9.73
CA GLN A 94 21.26 -20.69 10.25
C GLN A 94 20.37 -21.35 9.16
N GLY A 95 20.89 -21.56 7.94
CA GLY A 95 20.13 -22.15 6.83
C GLY A 95 19.06 -21.22 6.24
N ARG A 96 19.09 -19.92 6.56
CA ARG A 96 18.11 -18.92 6.13
C ARG A 96 18.75 -17.92 5.16
N THR A 97 19.16 -18.42 4.00
CA THR A 97 19.81 -17.58 2.99
C THR A 97 18.85 -16.52 2.45
N LEU A 98 19.17 -15.25 2.67
CA LEU A 98 18.46 -14.15 2.04
C LEU A 98 18.92 -14.00 0.58
N THR A 99 18.04 -14.32 -0.37
CA THR A 99 18.28 -14.13 -1.81
C THR A 99 17.47 -12.92 -2.30
N GLY A 100 18.16 -11.88 -2.79
CA GLY A 100 17.53 -10.75 -3.48
C GLY A 100 18.18 -9.38 -3.25
N SER A 101 18.55 -8.71 -4.34
CA SER A 101 18.84 -7.27 -4.61
C SER A 101 19.71 -6.44 -3.64
N TRP A 102 19.69 -6.67 -2.33
CA TRP A 102 20.48 -5.94 -1.33
C TRP A 102 21.97 -6.31 -1.33
N ILE A 103 22.33 -7.49 -1.82
CA ILE A 103 23.74 -7.89 -1.99
C ILE A 103 24.41 -7.05 -3.10
N ALA A 104 23.66 -6.66 -4.13
CA ALA A 104 24.20 -5.88 -5.26
C ALA A 104 24.54 -4.42 -4.87
N VAL A 105 23.77 -3.80 -3.98
CA VAL A 105 24.01 -2.39 -3.58
C VAL A 105 25.23 -2.24 -2.67
N SER A 106 25.51 -3.25 -1.82
CA SER A 106 26.69 -3.24 -0.94
C SER A 106 27.99 -3.51 -1.71
N LEU A 107 27.97 -4.39 -2.72
CA LEU A 107 29.12 -4.63 -3.62
C LEU A 107 29.36 -3.45 -4.57
N ALA A 108 28.32 -2.72 -4.99
CA ALA A 108 28.45 -1.55 -5.85
C ALA A 108 29.07 -0.32 -5.14
N SER A 109 29.02 -0.26 -3.81
CA SER A 109 29.50 0.90 -3.03
C SER A 109 31.00 0.89 -2.74
N LYS A 110 31.74 -0.13 -3.18
CA LYS A 110 33.20 -0.23 -2.99
C LYS A 110 34.03 0.14 -4.22
N VAL A 111 33.41 0.70 -5.25
CA VAL A 111 34.08 1.21 -6.45
C VAL A 111 33.81 2.70 -6.59
N TYR A 112 34.39 3.52 -5.72
CA TYR A 112 34.70 4.93 -6.02
C TYR A 112 35.89 5.37 -5.16
N SER A 113 37.09 5.07 -5.65
CA SER A 113 38.25 5.95 -5.59
C SER A 113 39.49 5.22 -6.09
N THR A 114 39.61 5.05 -7.42
CA THR A 114 40.92 5.10 -8.06
C THR A 114 40.78 5.68 -9.45
N ARG A 115 41.60 6.70 -9.73
CA ARG A 115 41.72 7.38 -11.02
C ARG A 115 42.11 6.38 -12.11
N ARG A 116 41.57 6.62 -13.32
CA ARG A 116 41.93 6.07 -14.65
C ARG A 116 41.35 4.69 -15.01
N GLY A 117 40.61 4.69 -16.13
CA GLY A 117 40.39 3.52 -16.99
C GLY A 117 39.05 2.80 -16.80
N THR A 118 38.12 3.01 -17.73
CA THR A 118 36.95 2.15 -17.93
C THR A 118 37.38 0.77 -18.41
N ILE A 119 37.17 -0.27 -17.61
CA ILE A 119 37.26 -1.67 -18.05
C ILE A 119 35.84 -2.25 -18.09
N LEU A 120 35.37 -2.52 -19.30
CA LEU A 120 34.14 -3.25 -19.58
C LEU A 120 34.34 -4.72 -19.20
N TYR A 121 33.69 -5.19 -18.13
CA TYR A 121 33.80 -6.58 -17.70
C TYR A 121 32.98 -7.49 -18.63
N LYS A 122 33.65 -8.31 -19.45
CA LYS A 122 33.01 -9.41 -20.21
C LYS A 122 33.01 -10.68 -19.34
N PRO A 123 31.86 -11.37 -19.16
CA PRO A 123 31.82 -12.60 -18.39
C PRO A 123 32.59 -13.72 -19.11
N THR A 124 33.44 -14.45 -18.37
CA THR A 124 34.21 -15.58 -18.90
C THR A 124 33.36 -16.86 -18.94
N LYS A 125 33.68 -17.76 -19.89
CA LYS A 125 32.89 -18.95 -20.27
C LYS A 125 32.68 -19.98 -19.14
N THR A 126 33.38 -19.85 -18.01
CA THR A 126 33.31 -20.79 -16.89
C THR A 126 32.09 -20.58 -15.98
N THR A 127 31.55 -19.36 -15.92
CA THR A 127 30.34 -19.06 -15.11
C THR A 127 29.04 -19.54 -15.75
N ALA A 128 29.00 -19.73 -17.07
CA ALA A 128 27.80 -20.15 -17.79
C ALA A 128 27.47 -21.66 -17.63
N HIS A 129 28.48 -22.50 -17.41
CA HIS A 129 28.27 -23.96 -17.27
C HIS A 129 27.69 -24.35 -15.90
N ILE A 130 28.00 -23.62 -14.83
CA ILE A 130 27.50 -23.91 -13.48
C ILE A 130 26.01 -23.53 -13.35
N GLU A 131 25.55 -22.49 -14.07
CA GLU A 131 24.14 -22.10 -14.11
C GLU A 131 23.28 -23.04 -14.95
N ALA A 132 23.84 -23.70 -15.97
CA ALA A 132 23.10 -24.64 -16.81
C ALA A 132 22.83 -25.99 -16.11
N GLN A 133 23.78 -26.50 -15.30
CA GLN A 133 23.62 -27.76 -14.56
C GLN A 133 22.63 -27.64 -13.39
N THR A 134 22.51 -26.46 -12.77
CA THR A 134 21.58 -26.22 -11.65
C THR A 134 20.14 -25.97 -12.07
N GLN A 135 19.88 -25.71 -13.36
CA GLN A 135 18.54 -25.53 -13.91
C GLN A 135 17.87 -26.86 -14.31
N SER A 136 18.63 -27.84 -14.81
CA SER A 136 18.10 -29.16 -15.16
C SER A 136 17.70 -29.98 -13.91
N GLU A 137 18.45 -29.87 -12.81
CA GLU A 137 18.12 -30.54 -11.54
C GLU A 137 16.90 -29.94 -10.84
N ARG A 138 16.63 -28.64 -11.02
CA ARG A 138 15.44 -27.96 -10.48
C ARG A 138 14.15 -28.32 -11.22
N ALA A 139 14.22 -28.55 -12.53
CA ALA A 139 13.06 -28.95 -13.33
C ALA A 139 12.58 -30.37 -12.98
N ALA A 140 13.51 -31.31 -12.76
CA ALA A 140 13.20 -32.70 -12.41
C ALA A 140 12.55 -32.86 -11.01
N LYS A 141 12.84 -31.95 -10.07
CA LYS A 141 12.28 -31.98 -8.71
C LYS A 141 10.86 -31.40 -8.62
N ILE A 142 10.52 -30.45 -9.50
CA ILE A 142 9.18 -29.84 -9.55
C ILE A 142 8.16 -30.82 -10.17
N ASP A 143 8.58 -31.63 -11.14
CA ASP A 143 7.69 -32.57 -11.83
C ASP A 143 7.34 -33.80 -10.96
N SER A 144 8.30 -34.28 -10.15
CA SER A 144 8.07 -35.37 -9.20
C SER A 144 7.12 -34.98 -8.04
N ASP A 145 7.21 -33.75 -7.54
CA ASP A 145 6.30 -33.22 -6.52
C ASP A 145 4.88 -32.96 -7.07
N ARG A 146 4.75 -32.62 -8.36
CA ARG A 146 3.46 -32.40 -9.01
C ARG A 146 2.71 -33.71 -9.28
N LYS A 147 3.43 -34.81 -9.54
CA LYS A 147 2.87 -36.15 -9.71
C LYS A 147 2.33 -36.71 -8.39
N ARG A 148 3.06 -36.55 -7.27
CA ARG A 148 2.61 -36.95 -5.91
C ARG A 148 1.33 -36.27 -5.43
N LYS A 149 1.08 -35.03 -5.87
CA LYS A 149 -0.10 -34.26 -5.44
C LYS A 149 -1.37 -34.54 -6.26
N LYS A 150 -1.22 -35.18 -7.43
CA LYS A 150 -2.34 -35.54 -8.30
C LYS A 150 -2.97 -36.89 -7.92
N ASP A 151 -2.20 -37.77 -7.28
CA ASP A 151 -2.63 -39.12 -6.91
C ASP A 151 -3.32 -39.20 -5.53
N SER A 152 -3.41 -38.09 -4.78
CA SER A 152 -3.97 -38.06 -3.40
C SER A 152 -5.34 -37.36 -3.27
N ILE A 153 -6.02 -37.07 -4.40
CA ILE A 153 -7.40 -36.57 -4.38
C ILE A 153 -8.25 -37.47 -5.27
N SER A 154 -8.67 -38.60 -4.71
CA SER A 154 -9.87 -39.30 -5.11
C SER A 154 -10.52 -39.95 -3.88
N GLN A 155 -11.84 -39.80 -3.83
CA GLN A 155 -12.80 -40.53 -2.98
C GLN A 155 -12.84 -40.16 -1.50
N GLU A 156 -13.35 -38.97 -1.21
CA GLU A 156 -14.49 -38.76 -0.28
C GLU A 156 -14.93 -37.28 -0.42
N ASP A 157 -16.20 -36.99 -0.15
CA ASP A 157 -16.86 -35.67 -0.31
C ASP A 157 -17.36 -35.26 -1.70
N ARG A 158 -17.73 -36.23 -2.55
CA ARG A 158 -18.57 -35.97 -3.74
C ARG A 158 -20.09 -36.10 -3.53
N ASN A 159 -20.57 -36.47 -2.34
CA ASN A 159 -22.01 -36.67 -2.12
C ASN A 159 -22.52 -36.01 -0.83
N ARG A 160 -22.88 -34.71 -0.89
CA ARG A 160 -24.08 -34.25 -0.19
C ARG A 160 -24.73 -33.05 -0.89
N ALA A 161 -25.95 -33.32 -1.34
CA ALA A 161 -26.90 -32.51 -2.08
C ALA A 161 -27.19 -31.11 -1.50
N GLN A 162 -27.46 -30.15 -2.39
CA GLN A 162 -28.44 -29.07 -2.16
C GLN A 162 -29.86 -29.69 -2.13
N PRO A 163 -30.92 -29.16 -1.46
CA PRO A 163 -31.27 -27.72 -1.46
C PRO A 163 -32.03 -27.17 -0.22
N SER A 164 -32.12 -25.84 -0.10
CA SER A 164 -33.38 -25.08 0.07
C SER A 164 -33.12 -23.59 0.39
N LYS A 165 -33.77 -22.70 -0.38
CA LYS A 165 -33.94 -21.26 -0.06
C LYS A 165 -34.96 -21.10 1.08
N PRO A 166 -34.79 -20.14 2.00
CA PRO A 166 -35.92 -19.54 2.69
C PRO A 166 -36.26 -18.15 2.14
N LYS A 167 -37.57 -17.91 2.08
CA LYS A 167 -38.26 -16.69 1.63
C LYS A 167 -38.06 -15.51 2.59
N HIS A 168 -38.29 -14.32 2.04
CA HIS A 168 -38.42 -13.02 2.70
C HIS A 168 -39.19 -13.04 4.03
N LYS A 169 -38.70 -12.27 5.01
CA LYS A 169 -39.56 -11.49 5.92
C LYS A 169 -39.00 -10.09 6.08
N GLU A 170 -39.79 -9.16 5.57
CA GLU A 170 -39.73 -7.73 5.80
C GLU A 170 -39.88 -7.42 7.30
N THR A 171 -39.06 -6.53 7.83
CA THR A 171 -39.37 -5.83 9.07
C THR A 171 -38.71 -4.45 9.01
N GLN A 172 -39.57 -3.45 8.87
CA GLN A 172 -39.24 -2.04 8.97
C GLN A 172 -38.75 -1.73 10.39
N ARG A 173 -37.62 -1.02 10.52
CA ARG A 173 -37.36 -0.02 11.57
C ARG A 173 -36.04 0.71 11.30
N GLU A 174 -36.21 1.91 10.75
CA GLU A 174 -35.59 3.17 11.19
C GLU A 174 -34.14 3.17 11.68
N SER A 175 -33.33 3.85 10.87
CA SER A 175 -32.49 5.01 11.22
C SER A 175 -31.35 4.89 12.25
N GLU A 176 -30.27 5.60 11.92
CA GLU A 176 -29.19 6.07 12.81
C GLU A 176 -28.00 5.15 13.15
N LYS A 177 -26.88 5.35 12.44
CA LYS A 177 -25.66 6.07 12.94
C LYS A 177 -24.39 5.67 12.17
N HIS A 178 -24.19 6.35 11.05
CA HIS A 178 -22.85 6.74 10.61
C HIS A 178 -22.23 7.66 11.69
N LYS A 179 -21.24 7.18 12.46
CA LYS A 179 -20.55 7.99 13.46
C LYS A 179 -19.54 8.94 12.80
N LYS A 180 -20.03 10.17 12.63
CA LYS A 180 -19.40 11.44 12.23
C LYS A 180 -18.00 11.66 12.86
N ARG A 181 -17.02 12.01 12.01
CA ARG A 181 -15.80 12.77 12.37
C ARG A 181 -16.22 14.14 12.93
N PRO A 182 -15.47 14.75 13.86
CA PRO A 182 -15.88 16.02 14.46
C PRO A 182 -15.84 17.12 13.40
N LYS A 183 -16.98 17.80 13.22
CA LYS A 183 -17.07 19.06 12.48
C LYS A 183 -16.50 20.15 13.40
N MET A 184 -15.37 20.72 13.02
CA MET A 184 -15.08 22.09 13.46
C MET A 184 -16.06 22.99 12.71
N ALA A 185 -16.87 23.72 13.46
CA ALA A 185 -17.67 24.79 12.89
C ALA A 185 -16.70 25.93 12.57
N SER A 186 -16.19 25.97 11.33
CA SER A 186 -16.07 27.26 10.68
C SER A 186 -17.42 27.50 10.01
N SER A 187 -18.01 28.66 10.26
CA SER A 187 -19.11 29.21 9.47
C SER A 187 -18.60 29.63 8.08
N GLY A 188 -17.82 28.75 7.44
CA GLY A 188 -17.25 28.96 6.12
C GLY A 188 -18.08 28.22 5.09
N THR A 189 -18.41 28.90 4.01
CA THR A 189 -19.10 28.39 2.83
C THR A 189 -18.48 27.05 2.41
N GLN A 190 -19.19 25.95 2.62
CA GLN A 190 -18.80 24.65 2.08
C GLN A 190 -19.24 24.58 0.62
N VAL A 191 -18.39 24.03 -0.23
CA VAL A 191 -18.70 23.73 -1.62
C VAL A 191 -18.69 22.24 -1.84
N ARG A 192 -19.44 21.77 -2.83
CA ARG A 192 -19.39 20.38 -3.29
C ARG A 192 -18.94 20.37 -4.74
N ALA A 193 -18.03 19.46 -5.07
CA ALA A 193 -17.58 19.30 -6.44
C ALA A 193 -17.27 17.84 -6.77
N SER A 194 -17.38 17.55 -8.05
CA SER A 194 -16.91 16.33 -8.69
C SER A 194 -15.67 16.65 -9.53
N HIS A 195 -14.78 15.67 -9.70
CA HIS A 195 -13.61 15.87 -10.54
C HIS A 195 -13.23 14.65 -11.39
N ILE A 196 -12.58 14.93 -12.51
CA ILE A 196 -11.85 13.94 -13.31
C ILE A 196 -10.37 14.25 -13.12
N LEU A 197 -9.58 13.24 -12.76
CA LEU A 197 -8.14 13.36 -12.57
C LEU A 197 -7.43 12.45 -13.57
N ILE A 198 -6.48 12.98 -14.33
CA ILE A 198 -5.52 12.17 -15.09
C ILE A 198 -4.14 12.37 -14.47
N LYS A 199 -3.53 11.28 -14.03
CA LYS A 199 -2.18 11.30 -13.49
C LYS A 199 -1.16 11.18 -14.63
N HIS A 200 -0.02 11.83 -14.43
CA HIS A 200 1.10 11.82 -15.35
C HIS A 200 2.42 11.67 -14.58
N GLU A 201 3.54 11.70 -15.29
CA GLU A 201 4.87 11.48 -14.72
C GLU A 201 5.25 12.46 -13.60
N GLY A 202 4.67 13.67 -13.62
CA GLY A 202 4.88 14.72 -12.62
C GLY A 202 3.97 14.61 -11.40
N SER A 203 3.01 13.68 -11.38
CA SER A 203 2.11 13.50 -10.25
C SER A 203 2.85 12.95 -9.03
N ARG A 204 2.63 13.55 -7.86
CA ARG A 204 3.19 13.17 -6.54
C ARG A 204 3.04 11.68 -6.23
N ARG A 205 1.91 11.08 -6.61
CA ARG A 205 1.66 9.63 -6.49
C ARG A 205 1.34 9.05 -7.85
N LYS A 206 2.35 8.42 -8.48
CA LYS A 206 2.28 7.77 -9.80
C LYS A 206 1.63 6.38 -9.74
N ALA A 207 0.45 6.26 -9.16
CA ALA A 207 -0.32 5.02 -9.11
C ALA A 207 -1.80 5.33 -8.87
N SER A 208 -2.69 4.59 -9.53
CA SER A 208 -4.15 4.71 -9.40
C SER A 208 -4.79 3.34 -9.22
N TRP A 209 -6.12 3.28 -9.21
CA TRP A 209 -6.85 2.00 -9.17
C TRP A 209 -6.79 1.25 -10.51
N LYS A 210 -6.58 1.97 -11.62
CA LYS A 210 -6.40 1.42 -12.98
C LYS A 210 -4.97 0.92 -13.19
N ASP A 211 -4.00 1.62 -12.60
CA ASP A 211 -2.58 1.31 -12.72
C ASP A 211 -1.91 1.28 -11.34
N PRO A 212 -1.99 0.14 -10.62
CA PRO A 212 -1.42 0.00 -9.28
C PRO A 212 0.11 0.13 -9.25
N GLU A 213 0.80 -0.29 -10.32
CA GLU A 213 2.27 -0.25 -10.45
C GLU A 213 2.78 1.09 -11.01
N GLY A 214 1.89 1.87 -11.62
CA GLY A 214 2.20 3.18 -12.18
C GLY A 214 2.94 3.13 -13.50
N ARG A 215 2.86 2.04 -14.26
CA ARG A 215 3.61 1.86 -15.51
C ARG A 215 3.17 2.85 -16.59
N VAL A 216 1.86 3.02 -16.75
CA VAL A 216 1.29 3.97 -17.71
C VAL A 216 1.53 5.39 -17.22
N ILE A 217 1.21 5.65 -15.94
CA ILE A 217 1.32 7.00 -15.36
C ILE A 217 2.75 7.55 -15.41
N LYS A 218 3.77 6.69 -15.25
CA LYS A 218 5.18 7.11 -15.35
C LYS A 218 5.60 7.49 -16.77
N ASN A 219 4.92 6.97 -17.79
CA ASN A 219 5.25 7.19 -19.20
C ASN A 219 4.35 8.27 -19.84
N THR A 220 3.26 8.64 -19.18
CA THR A 220 2.37 9.72 -19.63
C THR A 220 2.99 11.07 -19.28
N SER A 221 3.26 11.89 -20.30
CA SER A 221 3.72 13.27 -20.10
C SER A 221 2.59 14.18 -19.64
N ARG A 222 2.93 15.33 -19.06
CA ARG A 222 1.93 16.33 -18.67
C ARG A 222 1.04 16.74 -19.85
N ASP A 223 1.62 17.02 -21.01
CA ASP A 223 0.88 17.54 -22.18
C ASP A 223 -0.09 16.50 -22.76
N THR A 224 0.26 15.21 -22.67
CA THR A 224 -0.65 14.13 -23.08
C THR A 224 -1.85 14.05 -22.15
N ALA A 225 -1.65 14.18 -20.83
CA ALA A 225 -2.75 14.21 -19.87
C ALA A 225 -3.65 15.44 -20.06
N VAL A 226 -3.07 16.61 -20.31
CA VAL A 226 -3.80 17.85 -20.62
C VAL A 226 -4.61 17.69 -21.91
N SER A 227 -4.01 17.15 -22.98
CA SER A 227 -4.71 16.93 -24.26
C SER A 227 -5.87 15.95 -24.12
N GLN A 228 -5.69 14.86 -23.35
CA GLN A 228 -6.77 13.92 -23.03
C GLN A 228 -7.92 14.59 -22.27
N LEU A 229 -7.59 15.44 -21.28
CA LEU A 229 -8.62 16.20 -20.56
C LEU A 229 -9.32 17.21 -21.45
N LYS A 230 -8.61 17.90 -22.36
CA LYS A 230 -9.26 18.84 -23.32
C LYS A 230 -10.33 18.15 -24.14
N ALA A 231 -10.02 16.99 -24.73
CA ALA A 231 -10.98 16.20 -25.50
C ALA A 231 -12.19 15.78 -24.65
N ILE A 232 -11.94 15.30 -23.42
CA ILE A 232 -13.00 14.93 -22.48
C ILE A 232 -13.89 16.13 -22.13
N ARG A 233 -13.30 17.31 -21.92
CA ARG A 233 -14.04 18.53 -21.61
C ARG A 233 -14.96 18.90 -22.75
N GLU A 234 -14.47 18.86 -23.99
CA GLU A 234 -15.26 19.16 -25.19
C GLU A 234 -16.44 18.18 -25.37
N ASP A 235 -16.21 16.89 -25.14
CA ASP A 235 -17.28 15.88 -25.19
C ASP A 235 -18.35 16.08 -24.11
N ILE A 236 -17.96 16.52 -22.92
CA ILE A 236 -18.91 16.80 -21.82
C ILE A 236 -19.67 18.10 -22.10
N VAL A 237 -18.98 19.16 -22.52
CA VAL A 237 -19.61 20.46 -22.83
C VAL A 237 -20.55 20.37 -24.03
N SER A 238 -20.21 19.56 -25.03
CA SER A 238 -21.09 19.28 -26.18
C SER A 238 -22.24 18.33 -25.86
N GLY A 239 -22.31 17.79 -24.64
CA GLY A 239 -23.39 16.90 -24.18
C GLY A 239 -23.31 15.47 -24.72
N LYS A 240 -22.22 15.09 -25.41
CA LYS A 240 -22.02 13.72 -25.92
C LYS A 240 -21.82 12.70 -24.80
N ALA A 241 -21.27 13.14 -23.67
CA ALA A 241 -21.01 12.27 -22.52
C ALA A 241 -21.39 12.94 -21.19
N LYS A 242 -21.86 12.15 -20.23
CA LYS A 242 -22.13 12.62 -18.86
C LYS A 242 -20.83 12.64 -18.06
N PHE A 243 -20.61 13.69 -17.28
CA PHE A 243 -19.41 13.85 -16.44
C PHE A 243 -19.15 12.65 -15.53
N GLU A 244 -20.21 12.14 -14.87
CA GLU A 244 -20.14 11.03 -13.93
C GLU A 244 -19.66 9.72 -14.57
N ASP A 245 -20.12 9.44 -15.80
CA ASP A 245 -19.75 8.25 -16.55
C ASP A 245 -18.27 8.29 -16.95
N VAL A 246 -17.81 9.45 -17.43
CA VAL A 246 -16.41 9.65 -17.81
C VAL A 246 -15.51 9.57 -16.58
N ALA A 247 -15.90 10.22 -15.47
CA ALA A 247 -15.17 10.18 -14.22
C ALA A 247 -15.03 8.74 -13.69
N SER A 248 -16.10 7.94 -13.77
CA SER A 248 -16.09 6.55 -13.28
C SER A 248 -15.15 5.65 -14.08
N ARG A 249 -15.01 5.89 -15.39
CA ARG A 249 -14.18 5.07 -16.28
C ARG A 249 -12.73 5.52 -16.32
N ILE A 250 -12.49 6.84 -16.40
CA ILE A 250 -11.19 7.40 -16.76
C ILE A 250 -10.46 8.03 -15.58
N SER A 251 -11.14 8.47 -14.51
CA SER A 251 -10.45 9.18 -13.42
C SER A 251 -9.49 8.28 -12.63
N ASP A 252 -8.27 8.76 -12.38
CA ASP A 252 -7.24 8.11 -11.56
C ASP A 252 -7.43 8.30 -10.05
N CYS A 253 -8.52 8.95 -9.64
CA CYS A 253 -8.88 9.12 -8.24
C CYS A 253 -9.80 7.99 -7.75
N SER A 254 -9.80 7.72 -6.44
CA SER A 254 -10.73 6.78 -5.83
C SER A 254 -12.19 7.26 -5.86
N SER A 255 -12.43 8.56 -6.08
CA SER A 255 -13.76 9.13 -6.27
C SER A 255 -14.42 8.68 -7.57
N ALA A 256 -13.68 8.07 -8.51
CA ALA A 256 -14.23 7.45 -9.71
C ALA A 256 -15.41 6.52 -9.40
N LYS A 257 -15.37 5.77 -8.29
CA LYS A 257 -16.47 4.89 -7.86
C LYS A 257 -17.78 5.61 -7.52
N ARG A 258 -17.77 6.94 -7.41
CA ARG A 258 -18.90 7.82 -7.12
C ARG A 258 -19.05 8.89 -8.20
N GLY A 259 -18.73 8.58 -9.46
CA GLY A 259 -18.83 9.56 -10.55
C GLY A 259 -17.91 10.77 -10.39
N GLY A 260 -16.82 10.64 -9.64
CA GLY A 260 -15.89 11.73 -9.36
C GLY A 260 -16.27 12.61 -8.16
N ASP A 261 -17.38 12.35 -7.46
CA ASP A 261 -17.83 13.16 -6.32
C ASP A 261 -16.87 13.08 -5.12
N LEU A 262 -16.38 14.25 -4.72
CA LEU A 262 -15.51 14.45 -3.56
C LEU A 262 -16.30 14.69 -2.27
N GLY A 263 -17.60 14.94 -2.37
CA GLY A 263 -18.43 15.39 -1.25
C GLY A 263 -18.17 16.85 -0.88
N PRO A 264 -18.83 17.36 0.18
CA PRO A 264 -18.65 18.73 0.61
C PRO A 264 -17.28 18.92 1.25
N PHE A 265 -16.61 20.02 0.88
CA PHE A 265 -15.36 20.44 1.48
C PHE A 265 -15.36 21.96 1.74
N GLY A 266 -14.55 22.38 2.70
CA GLY A 266 -14.34 23.78 3.04
C GLY A 266 -12.93 24.25 2.69
N PRO A 267 -12.61 25.53 2.92
CA PRO A 267 -11.29 26.09 2.68
C PRO A 267 -10.17 25.35 3.43
N GLY A 268 -9.01 25.22 2.80
CA GLY A 268 -7.84 24.52 3.32
C GLY A 268 -7.93 23.00 3.33
N GLN A 269 -8.97 22.40 2.71
CA GLN A 269 -9.11 20.94 2.64
C GLN A 269 -8.59 20.35 1.32
N MET A 270 -8.53 21.16 0.26
CA MET A 270 -8.02 20.77 -1.05
C MET A 270 -6.69 21.46 -1.35
N GLN A 271 -6.03 21.05 -2.43
CA GLN A 271 -4.84 21.76 -2.91
C GLN A 271 -5.25 23.14 -3.43
N LYS A 272 -4.41 24.16 -3.17
CA LYS A 272 -4.73 25.56 -3.43
C LYS A 272 -5.28 25.85 -4.85
N PRO A 273 -4.68 25.35 -5.95
CA PRO A 273 -5.22 25.57 -7.29
C PRO A 273 -6.60 24.93 -7.49
N PHE A 274 -6.82 23.74 -6.94
CA PHE A 274 -8.11 23.04 -7.02
C PHE A 274 -9.20 23.79 -6.25
N GLU A 275 -8.84 24.28 -5.06
CA GLU A 275 -9.74 25.02 -4.19
C GLU A 275 -10.17 26.35 -4.83
N GLU A 276 -9.21 27.18 -5.22
CA GLU A 276 -9.46 28.50 -5.82
C GLU A 276 -10.34 28.39 -7.06
N THR A 277 -10.08 27.42 -7.94
CA THR A 277 -10.94 27.17 -9.10
C THR A 277 -12.35 26.74 -8.68
N THR A 278 -12.49 25.79 -7.74
CA THR A 278 -13.82 25.32 -7.32
C THR A 278 -14.67 26.44 -6.71
N PHE A 279 -14.07 27.29 -5.87
CA PHE A 279 -14.77 28.41 -5.24
C PHE A 279 -15.15 29.51 -6.24
N SER A 280 -14.38 29.66 -7.33
CA SER A 280 -14.65 30.64 -8.39
C SER A 280 -15.76 30.22 -9.35
N LEU A 281 -15.99 28.91 -9.52
CA LEU A 281 -17.03 28.37 -10.39
C LEU A 281 -18.43 28.55 -9.82
N LYS A 282 -19.44 28.72 -10.68
CA LYS A 282 -20.85 28.63 -10.30
C LYS A 282 -21.29 27.17 -10.16
N VAL A 283 -22.35 26.92 -9.40
CA VAL A 283 -22.92 25.58 -9.29
C VAL A 283 -23.42 25.12 -10.67
N GLY A 284 -22.99 23.94 -11.11
CA GLY A 284 -23.25 23.38 -12.44
C GLY A 284 -22.16 23.69 -13.47
N GLU A 285 -21.20 24.55 -13.15
CA GLU A 285 -20.15 24.96 -14.09
C GLU A 285 -18.96 23.99 -14.08
N ILE A 286 -18.38 23.80 -15.27
CA ILE A 286 -17.19 22.97 -15.49
C ILE A 286 -15.98 23.88 -15.67
N SER A 287 -14.89 23.58 -14.96
CA SER A 287 -13.66 24.34 -15.03
C SER A 287 -12.89 24.13 -16.34
N ASP A 288 -11.91 25.00 -16.56
CA ASP A 288 -10.76 24.69 -17.39
C ASP A 288 -9.85 23.66 -16.71
N ILE A 289 -8.73 23.33 -17.36
CA ILE A 289 -7.80 22.33 -16.84
C ILE A 289 -7.03 22.93 -15.66
N VAL A 290 -7.14 22.27 -14.52
CA VAL A 290 -6.47 22.65 -13.28
C VAL A 290 -5.34 21.69 -13.00
N ASP A 291 -4.12 22.20 -12.90
CA ASP A 291 -2.95 21.43 -12.56
C ASP A 291 -2.66 21.48 -11.05
N THR A 292 -2.42 20.31 -10.47
CA THR A 292 -2.03 20.17 -9.06
C THR A 292 -0.91 19.14 -8.91
N ASP A 293 -0.35 19.00 -7.71
CA ASP A 293 0.64 17.95 -7.43
C ASP A 293 0.07 16.54 -7.65
N SER A 294 -1.26 16.38 -7.68
CA SER A 294 -1.90 15.09 -7.92
C SER A 294 -1.99 14.73 -9.40
N GLY A 295 -1.83 15.69 -10.31
CA GLY A 295 -2.04 15.55 -11.75
C GLY A 295 -2.90 16.68 -12.31
N ALA A 296 -3.41 16.47 -13.52
CA ALA A 296 -4.29 17.41 -14.21
C ALA A 296 -5.76 17.07 -13.93
N HIS A 297 -6.60 18.09 -13.78
CA HIS A 297 -7.98 17.94 -13.34
C HIS A 297 -8.96 18.74 -14.20
N ILE A 298 -10.19 18.23 -14.31
CA ILE A 298 -11.39 19.01 -14.63
C ILE A 298 -12.32 18.92 -13.44
N ILE A 299 -12.91 20.04 -13.05
CA ILE A 299 -13.76 20.19 -11.88
C ILE A 299 -15.17 20.56 -12.34
N LEU A 300 -16.18 19.92 -11.76
CA LEU A 300 -17.58 20.30 -11.88
C LEU A 300 -18.08 20.68 -10.49
N ARG A 301 -18.51 21.94 -10.30
CA ARG A 301 -19.11 22.34 -9.03
C ARG A 301 -20.54 21.83 -8.95
N THR A 302 -20.87 21.06 -7.93
CA THR A 302 -22.20 20.44 -7.74
C THR A 302 -22.98 21.04 -6.58
N GLY A 303 -22.37 21.88 -5.74
CA GLY A 303 -23.03 22.57 -4.62
C GLY A 303 -22.16 23.59 -3.91
#